data_AF-T1AIK8-F1
#
_entry.id   AF-T1AIK8-F1
#
_cell.length_a   1.000
_cell.length_b   1.000
_cell.length_c   1.000
_cell.angle_alpha   90.00
_cell.angle_beta   90.00
_cell.angle_gamma   90.00
#
_symmetry.space_group_name_H-M   'P 1'
#
loop_
_entity.id
_entity.type
_entity.pdbx_description
1 polymer ?
#
loop_
_entity_poly.entity_id
_entity_poly.type
_entity_poly.pdbx_seq_one_letter_code
_entity_poly.pdbx_strand_id
1 'polypeptide(L)'
;MSSSSPASAVNDNLIQEAGADRLHQAIERARVALLAQQHADGHWCFELESDCTITAEYILMMHYMDEIDSVLQEKMARYLRAIQATSTHGGWSQYHGGAIDQSCTVKAYYALKAAGDDPAMEHMRRAR
;
A
#
# COMPACT_ATOMS: atom_id res chain seq x y z
N MET A 1 7.95 -31.38 -47.65
CA MET A 1 6.60 -30.79 -47.57
C MET A 1 5.90 -31.48 -46.40
N SER A 2 6.01 -30.92 -45.20
CA SER A 2 5.42 -31.49 -43.99
C SER A 2 3.97 -31.04 -43.88
N SER A 3 3.03 -31.96 -44.06
CA SER A 3 1.59 -31.72 -43.90
C SER A 3 1.26 -31.56 -42.41
N SER A 4 0.90 -30.35 -41.99
CA SER A 4 0.27 -30.13 -40.68
C SER A 4 -1.12 -30.77 -40.68
N SER A 5 -1.41 -31.55 -39.63
CA SER A 5 -2.67 -32.30 -39.51
C SER A 5 -3.82 -31.36 -39.10
N PRO A 6 -4.99 -31.40 -39.78
CA PRO A 6 -6.11 -30.47 -39.55
C PRO A 6 -6.70 -30.54 -38.15
N ALA A 7 -6.49 -31.64 -37.43
CA ALA A 7 -6.90 -31.77 -36.02
C ALA A 7 -6.12 -30.83 -35.07
N SER A 8 -4.88 -30.46 -35.40
CA SER A 8 -4.09 -29.52 -34.58
C SER A 8 -4.62 -28.09 -34.67
N ALA A 9 -4.99 -27.65 -35.87
CA ALA A 9 -5.52 -26.31 -36.12
C ALA A 9 -6.90 -26.09 -35.46
N VAL A 10 -7.76 -27.12 -35.44
CA VAL A 10 -9.06 -27.07 -34.76
C VAL A 10 -8.88 -26.98 -33.24
N ASN A 11 -7.92 -27.72 -32.69
CA ASN A 11 -7.65 -27.73 -31.26
C ASN A 11 -7.03 -26.41 -30.77
N ASP A 12 -6.17 -25.79 -31.58
CA ASP A 12 -5.61 -24.46 -31.30
C ASP A 12 -6.69 -23.36 -31.31
N ASN A 13 -7.65 -23.45 -32.24
CA ASN A 13 -8.75 -22.48 -32.35
C ASN A 13 -9.70 -22.54 -31.13
N LEU A 14 -10.03 -23.75 -30.65
CA LEU A 14 -10.84 -23.94 -29.45
C LEU A 14 -10.15 -23.43 -28.18
N ILE A 15 -8.83 -23.60 -28.08
CA ILE A 15 -8.03 -23.08 -26.95
C ILE A 15 -7.98 -21.54 -26.99
N GLN A 16 -7.90 -20.95 -28.19
CA GLN A 16 -7.97 -19.50 -28.38
C GLN A 16 -9.35 -18.93 -28.04
N GLU A 17 -10.44 -19.58 -28.48
CA GLU A 17 -11.81 -19.18 -28.13
C GLU A 17 -12.07 -19.28 -26.63
N ALA A 18 -11.69 -20.39 -25.98
CA ALA A 18 -11.80 -20.53 -24.53
C ALA A 18 -10.89 -19.55 -23.75
N GLY A 19 -9.79 -19.11 -24.34
CA GLY A 19 -8.95 -18.02 -23.83
C GLY A 19 -9.64 -16.67 -23.93
N ALA A 20 -10.26 -16.38 -25.07
CA ALA A 20 -11.01 -15.17 -25.32
C ALA A 20 -12.25 -15.05 -24.41
N ASP A 21 -12.97 -16.14 -24.18
CA ASP A 21 -14.13 -16.16 -23.27
C ASP A 21 -13.73 -15.87 -21.82
N ARG A 22 -12.64 -16.50 -21.34
CA ARG A 22 -12.13 -16.24 -19.98
C ARG A 22 -11.66 -14.79 -19.82
N LEU A 23 -11.05 -14.22 -20.85
CA LEU A 23 -10.64 -12.82 -20.87
C LEU A 23 -11.86 -11.89 -20.80
N HIS A 24 -12.89 -12.11 -21.62
CA HIS A 24 -14.13 -11.31 -21.59
C HIS A 24 -14.82 -11.38 -20.23
N GLN A 25 -14.90 -12.58 -19.63
CA GLN A 25 -15.46 -12.75 -18.29
C GLN A 25 -14.64 -12.01 -17.23
N ALA A 26 -13.30 -12.00 -17.34
CA ALA A 26 -12.45 -11.25 -16.41
C ALA A 26 -12.64 -9.73 -16.55
N ILE A 27 -12.72 -9.23 -17.79
CA ILE A 27 -12.99 -7.82 -18.09
C ILE A 27 -14.36 -7.42 -17.52
N GLU A 28 -15.40 -8.22 -17.74
CA GLU A 28 -16.75 -7.89 -17.26
C GLU A 28 -16.83 -7.88 -15.74
N ARG A 29 -16.18 -8.84 -15.06
CA ARG A 29 -16.08 -8.84 -13.60
C ARG A 29 -15.35 -7.61 -13.07
N ALA A 30 -14.23 -7.23 -13.69
CA ALA A 30 -13.48 -6.03 -13.31
C ALA A 30 -14.29 -4.74 -13.54
N ARG A 31 -15.01 -4.66 -14.66
CA ARG A 31 -15.88 -3.53 -15.00
C ARG A 31 -17.00 -3.38 -13.96
N VAL A 32 -17.70 -4.47 -13.63
CA VAL A 32 -18.75 -4.47 -12.60
C VAL A 32 -18.18 -4.07 -11.24
N ALA A 33 -17.03 -4.61 -10.85
CA ALA A 33 -16.40 -4.30 -9.57
C ALA A 33 -15.97 -2.83 -9.48
N LEU A 34 -15.37 -2.26 -10.52
CA LEU A 34 -14.96 -0.86 -10.54
C LEU A 34 -16.17 0.08 -10.55
N LEU A 35 -17.19 -0.18 -11.37
CA LEU A 35 -18.40 0.65 -11.40
C LEU A 35 -19.16 0.63 -10.08
N ALA A 36 -19.13 -0.48 -9.34
CA ALA A 36 -19.73 -0.58 -8.00
C ALA A 36 -19.06 0.33 -6.96
N GLN A 37 -17.81 0.78 -7.21
CA GLN A 37 -17.06 1.70 -6.35
C GLN A 37 -17.14 3.16 -6.81
N GLN A 38 -17.86 3.44 -7.91
CA GLN A 38 -18.02 4.80 -8.42
C GLN A 38 -18.99 5.59 -7.53
N HIS A 39 -18.62 6.83 -7.20
CA HIS A 39 -19.52 7.75 -6.51
C HIS A 39 -20.65 8.23 -7.42
N ALA A 40 -21.74 8.72 -6.82
CA ALA A 40 -22.95 9.11 -7.56
C ALA A 40 -22.74 10.25 -8.57
N ASP A 41 -21.71 11.08 -8.38
CA ASP A 41 -21.29 12.17 -9.26
C ASP A 41 -20.26 11.72 -10.33
N GLY A 42 -19.91 10.43 -10.35
CA GLY A 42 -19.11 9.80 -11.39
C GLY A 42 -17.61 9.69 -11.11
N HIS A 43 -17.11 10.15 -9.96
CA HIS A 43 -15.69 10.00 -9.62
C HIS A 43 -15.38 8.67 -8.90
N TRP A 44 -14.09 8.32 -8.83
CA TRP A 44 -13.56 7.27 -7.97
C TRP A 44 -12.62 7.89 -6.94
N CYS A 45 -12.71 7.44 -5.69
CA CYS A 45 -11.83 7.86 -4.62
C CYS A 45 -11.24 6.61 -3.97
N PHE A 46 -9.93 6.42 -4.13
CA PHE A 46 -9.18 5.34 -3.50
C PHE A 46 -8.06 5.94 -2.66
N GLU A 47 -7.57 5.16 -1.70
CA GLU A 47 -6.43 5.56 -0.89
C GLU A 47 -5.19 5.72 -1.77
N LEU A 48 -4.53 6.88 -1.64
CA LEU A 48 -3.20 7.13 -2.20
C LEU A 48 -2.19 6.86 -1.09
N GLU A 49 -1.65 5.64 -1.07
CA GLU A 49 -0.61 5.27 -0.11
C GLU A 49 0.76 5.77 -0.60
N SER A 50 1.44 6.56 0.25
CA SER A 50 2.82 7.01 0.05
C SER A 50 3.75 6.36 1.08
N ASP A 51 4.95 6.94 1.26
CA ASP A 51 5.79 6.64 2.41
C ASP A 51 5.18 7.17 3.74
N CYS A 52 5.87 6.92 4.85
CA CYS A 52 5.44 7.31 6.18
C CYS A 52 5.60 8.81 6.50
N THR A 53 6.28 9.59 5.65
CA THR A 53 6.77 10.93 6.00
C THR A 53 5.66 11.94 6.14
N ILE A 54 4.64 11.94 5.27
CA ILE A 54 3.50 12.85 5.38
C ILE A 54 2.82 12.72 6.76
N THR A 55 2.62 11.48 7.22
CA THR A 55 2.00 11.21 8.52
C THR A 55 2.90 11.63 9.68
N ALA A 56 4.19 11.28 9.61
CA ALA A 56 5.16 11.61 10.64
C ALA A 56 5.37 13.13 10.78
N GLU A 57 5.51 13.82 9.65
CA GLU A 57 5.69 15.27 9.59
C GLU A 57 4.45 16.01 10.09
N TYR A 58 3.25 15.49 9.82
CA TYR A 58 2.02 16.06 10.37
C TYR A 58 1.99 15.99 11.90
N ILE A 59 2.32 14.84 12.52
CA ILE A 59 2.45 14.74 13.98
C ILE A 59 3.43 15.81 14.49
N LEU A 60 4.63 15.87 13.91
CA LEU A 60 5.68 16.81 14.34
C LEU A 60 5.25 18.28 14.16
N MET A 61 4.53 18.60 13.09
CA MET A 61 3.98 19.92 12.83
C MET A 61 2.94 20.32 13.88
N MET A 62 2.01 19.43 14.24
CA MET A 62 1.01 19.72 15.27
C MET A 62 1.65 19.94 16.64
N HIS A 63 2.69 19.18 16.97
CA HIS A 63 3.50 19.44 18.17
C HIS A 63 4.23 20.79 18.11
N TYR A 64 4.79 21.16 16.95
CA TYR A 64 5.46 22.44 16.76
C TYR A 64 4.49 23.62 16.91
N MET A 65 3.23 23.47 16.45
CA MET A 65 2.18 24.48 16.55
C MET A 65 1.46 24.50 17.91
N ASP A 66 1.72 23.52 18.79
CA ASP A 66 0.99 23.31 20.05
C ASP A 66 -0.54 23.10 19.85
N GLU A 67 -0.91 22.45 18.74
CA GLU A 67 -2.31 22.20 18.32
C GLU A 67 -2.63 20.70 18.26
N ILE A 68 -2.13 19.92 19.22
CA ILE A 68 -2.17 18.46 19.17
C ILE A 68 -3.61 17.93 19.36
N ASP A 69 -4.17 17.29 18.32
CA ASP A 69 -5.33 16.41 18.46
C ASP A 69 -4.87 15.00 18.86
N SER A 70 -5.04 14.69 20.15
CA SER A 70 -4.64 13.39 20.72
C SER A 70 -5.28 12.17 20.05
N VAL A 71 -6.53 12.28 19.57
CA VAL A 71 -7.25 11.17 18.94
C VAL A 71 -6.72 10.93 17.54
N LEU A 72 -6.49 12.01 16.78
CA LEU A 72 -5.91 11.93 15.45
C LEU A 72 -4.45 11.44 15.53
N GLN A 73 -3.66 11.96 16.46
CA GLN A 73 -2.29 11.53 16.72
C GLN A 73 -2.20 10.04 16.99
N GLU A 74 -3.06 9.48 17.84
CA GLU A 74 -3.01 8.04 18.12
C GLU A 74 -3.40 7.19 16.90
N LYS A 75 -4.27 7.67 16.01
CA LYS A 75 -4.54 7.00 14.73
C LYS A 75 -3.28 6.98 13.85
N MET A 76 -2.60 8.11 13.74
CA MET A 76 -1.37 8.25 12.96
C MET A 76 -0.21 7.43 13.54
N ALA A 77 -0.05 7.42 14.86
CA ALA A 77 0.97 6.63 15.54
C ALA A 77 0.73 5.12 15.35
N ARG A 78 -0.53 4.66 15.44
CA ARG A 78 -0.89 3.26 15.09
C ARG A 78 -0.55 2.92 13.65
N TYR A 79 -0.85 3.81 12.71
CA TYR A 79 -0.48 3.61 11.31
C TYR A 79 1.04 3.45 11.14
N LEU A 80 1.84 4.39 11.70
CA LEU A 80 3.30 4.32 11.63
C LEU A 80 3.86 3.01 12.20
N ARG A 81 3.34 2.55 13.35
CA ARG A 81 3.72 1.26 13.95
C ARG A 81 3.34 0.08 13.04
N ALA A 82 2.17 0.12 12.41
CA ALA A 82 1.68 -0.97 11.56
C ALA A 82 2.52 -1.15 10.29
N ILE A 83 3.02 -0.07 9.70
CA ILE A 83 3.80 -0.10 8.45
C ILE A 83 5.32 -0.24 8.66
N GLN A 84 5.78 -0.35 9.92
CA GLN A 84 7.19 -0.56 10.22
C GLN A 84 7.66 -1.93 9.72
N ALA A 85 8.85 -2.01 9.14
CA ALA A 85 9.40 -3.26 8.62
C ALA A 85 9.90 -4.18 9.75
N THR A 86 8.96 -4.85 10.42
CA THR A 86 9.23 -5.62 11.65
C THR A 86 9.93 -6.97 11.44
N SER A 87 9.86 -7.52 10.23
CA SER A 87 10.55 -8.76 9.88
C SER A 87 11.94 -8.57 9.27
N THR A 88 12.33 -7.32 8.94
CA THR A 88 13.57 -7.01 8.23
C THR A 88 14.40 -5.94 8.95
N HIS A 89 14.55 -4.75 8.37
CA HIS A 89 15.49 -3.72 8.78
C HIS A 89 15.02 -2.87 9.97
N GLY A 90 13.80 -3.04 10.46
CA GLY A 90 13.29 -2.34 11.65
C GLY A 90 12.92 -0.87 11.44
N GLY A 91 13.42 -0.20 10.41
CA GLY A 91 12.98 1.14 10.02
C GLY A 91 11.75 1.20 9.10
N TRP A 92 11.65 2.30 8.36
CA TRP A 92 10.63 2.57 7.33
C TRP A 92 11.28 2.79 5.97
N SER A 93 10.51 2.56 4.90
CA SER A 93 10.94 2.64 3.50
C SER A 93 10.10 3.66 2.72
N GLN A 94 10.57 4.08 1.54
CA GLN A 94 9.82 4.98 0.65
C GLN A 94 8.61 4.31 -0.03
N TYR A 95 8.56 2.98 -0.04
CA TYR A 95 7.46 2.19 -0.62
C TYR A 95 7.38 0.84 0.09
N HIS A 96 6.22 0.18 -0.01
CA HIS A 96 5.95 -1.10 0.66
C HIS A 96 6.97 -2.19 0.27
N GLY A 97 7.60 -2.80 1.28
CA GLY A 97 8.61 -3.86 1.10
C GLY A 97 9.97 -3.39 0.57
N GLY A 98 10.20 -2.07 0.51
CA GLY A 98 11.48 -1.49 0.10
C GLY A 98 12.60 -1.68 1.11
N ALA A 99 13.81 -1.22 0.74
CA ALA A 99 14.93 -1.11 1.66
C ALA A 99 14.69 0.01 2.70
N ILE A 100 15.46 -0.02 3.79
CA ILE A 100 15.43 1.05 4.79
C ILE A 100 15.76 2.40 4.14
N ASP A 101 14.97 3.41 4.47
CA ASP A 101 15.24 4.80 4.13
C ASP A 101 15.53 5.60 5.41
N GLN A 102 16.68 6.28 5.44
CA GLN A 102 17.13 7.01 6.63
C GLN A 102 16.19 8.18 6.97
N SER A 103 15.69 8.89 5.97
CA SER A 103 14.82 10.06 6.15
C SER A 103 13.46 9.64 6.71
N CYS A 104 12.85 8.62 6.11
CA CYS A 104 11.61 8.00 6.56
C CYS A 104 11.74 7.52 8.00
N THR A 105 12.81 6.75 8.28
CA THR A 105 13.02 6.14 9.58
C THR A 105 13.20 7.17 10.69
N VAL A 106 14.01 8.21 10.46
CA VAL A 106 14.22 9.28 11.44
C VAL A 106 12.91 10.02 11.73
N LYS A 107 12.16 10.39 10.68
CA LYS A 107 10.89 11.13 10.85
C LYS A 107 9.86 10.30 11.61
N ALA A 108 9.66 9.04 11.23
CA ALA A 108 8.72 8.15 11.90
C ALA A 108 9.12 7.91 13.37
N TYR A 109 10.42 7.67 13.64
CA TYR A 109 10.92 7.49 15.00
C TYR A 109 10.63 8.71 15.88
N TYR A 110 10.94 9.92 15.41
CA TYR A 110 10.70 11.13 16.19
C TYR A 110 9.22 11.47 16.33
N ALA A 111 8.40 11.19 15.31
CA ALA A 111 6.94 11.35 15.40
C ALA A 111 6.35 10.42 16.47
N LEU A 112 6.76 9.14 16.50
CA LEU A 112 6.32 8.20 17.53
C LEU A 112 6.81 8.61 18.93
N LYS A 113 8.04 9.10 19.04
CA LYS A 113 8.55 9.65 20.30
C LYS A 113 7.73 10.86 20.78
N ALA A 114 7.37 11.77 19.88
CA ALA A 114 6.51 12.92 20.19
C ALA A 114 5.11 12.46 20.62
N ALA A 115 4.60 11.39 19.99
CA ALA A 115 3.34 10.76 20.34
C ALA A 115 3.34 10.02 21.69
N GLY A 116 4.49 9.92 22.36
CA GLY A 116 4.63 9.34 23.70
C GLY A 116 5.33 7.98 23.74
N ASP A 117 5.80 7.47 22.60
CA ASP A 117 6.48 6.17 22.58
C ASP A 117 7.86 6.26 23.26
N ASP A 118 8.05 5.46 24.32
CA ASP A 118 9.33 5.31 25.02
C ASP A 118 10.40 4.71 24.08
N PRO A 119 11.56 5.37 23.91
CA PRO A 119 12.72 4.84 23.17
C PRO A 119 13.18 3.42 23.57
N ALA A 120 12.83 2.95 24.76
CA ALA A 120 13.13 1.61 25.24
C ALA A 120 12.17 0.52 24.72
N MET A 121 11.01 0.90 24.18
CA MET A 121 10.08 -0.08 23.57
C MET A 121 10.73 -0.78 22.37
N GLU A 122 10.35 -2.04 22.15
CA GLU A 122 11.00 -2.90 21.16
C GLU A 122 10.96 -2.32 19.74
N HIS A 123 9.82 -1.76 19.32
CA HIS A 123 9.69 -1.16 18.00
C HIS A 123 10.56 0.09 17.83
N MET A 124 10.75 0.88 18.90
CA MET A 124 11.63 2.04 18.89
C MET A 124 13.10 1.60 18.82
N ARG A 125 13.50 0.61 19.62
CA ARG A 125 14.86 0.07 19.62
C ARG A 125 15.26 -0.51 18.26
N ARG A 126 14.35 -1.20 17.57
CA ARG A 126 14.61 -1.78 16.25
C ARG A 126 14.81 -0.73 15.15
N ALA A 127 14.29 0.47 15.33
CA ALA A 127 14.41 1.57 14.37
C ALA A 127 15.64 2.48 14.60
N ARG A 128 16.35 2.31 15.73
CA ARG A 128 17.49 3.14 16.15
C ARG A 128 18.83 2.48 15.85
#